data_AF-A0A359EJ30-F1
#
_entry.id   AF-A0A359EJ30-F1
#
_cell.length_a   1.000
_cell.length_b   1.000
_cell.length_c   1.000
_cell.angle_alpha   90.00
_cell.angle_beta   90.00
_cell.angle_gamma   90.00
#
_symmetry.space_group_name_H-M   'P 1'
#
loop_
_entity.id
_entity.type
_entity.pdbx_description
1 polymer ?
#
loop_
_entity_poly.entity_id
_entity_poly.type
_entity_poly.pdbx_seq_one_letter_code
_entity_poly.pdbx_strand_id
1 'polypeptide(L)'
;MKFAKWVFRTAGIFGLIVMVPMLFAEKLIEQVLPPVVNHPEFFYGFVILNICWQVLYIFLSRDPLRFRPMMIPAFFAKASGPVALIWLYLQGRISSQWITGKETANS
;
A
#
# COMPACT_ATOMS: atom_id res chain seq x y z
N MET A 1 -23.48 -4.20 10.94
CA MET A 1 -22.62 -3.97 9.74
C MET A 1 -22.10 -2.53 9.60
N LYS A 2 -22.24 -1.64 10.60
CA LYS A 2 -21.72 -0.25 10.53
C LYS A 2 -20.19 -0.19 10.68
N PHE A 3 -19.59 -1.12 11.43
CA PHE A 3 -18.14 -1.19 11.65
C PHE A 3 -17.37 -1.48 10.36
N ALA A 4 -17.73 -2.52 9.61
CA ALA A 4 -17.10 -2.84 8.32
C ALA A 4 -17.19 -1.67 7.33
N LYS A 5 -18.34 -1.00 7.28
CA LYS A 5 -18.56 0.20 6.45
C LYS A 5 -17.57 1.33 6.78
N TRP A 6 -17.34 1.59 8.07
CA TRP A 6 -16.36 2.60 8.48
C TRP A 6 -14.92 2.18 8.20
N VAL A 7 -14.55 0.93 8.50
CA VAL A 7 -13.19 0.41 8.29
C VAL A 7 -12.77 0.47 6.81
N PHE A 8 -13.63 0.01 5.88
CA PHE A 8 -13.29 0.06 4.46
C PHE A 8 -13.25 1.48 3.91
N ARG A 9 -14.13 2.36 4.42
CA ARG A 9 -14.16 3.77 4.01
C ARG A 9 -12.92 4.53 4.49
N THR A 10 -12.54 4.38 5.76
CA THR A 10 -11.33 5.03 6.29
C THR A 10 -10.07 4.45 5.64
N ALA A 11 -9.98 3.13 5.45
CA ALA A 11 -8.85 2.49 4.79
C ALA A 11 -8.68 2.96 3.34
N GLY A 12 -9.77 3.09 2.58
CA GLY A 12 -9.75 3.60 1.20
C GLY A 12 -9.34 5.07 1.11
N ILE A 13 -9.92 5.93 1.97
CA ILE A 13 -9.60 7.37 1.98
C ILE A 13 -8.15 7.60 2.40
N PHE A 14 -7.68 6.98 3.49
CA PHE A 14 -6.29 7.10 3.92
C PHE A 14 -5.34 6.59 2.84
N GLY A 15 -5.65 5.46 2.21
CA GLY A 15 -4.85 4.93 1.12
C GLY A 15 -4.78 5.88 -0.07
N LEU A 16 -5.86 6.57 -0.43
CA LEU A 16 -5.87 7.55 -1.50
C LEU A 16 -5.02 8.78 -1.13
N ILE A 17 -5.14 9.27 0.11
CA ILE A 17 -4.33 10.40 0.62
C ILE A 17 -2.85 10.08 0.60
N VAL A 18 -2.44 8.83 0.81
CA VAL A 18 -1.02 8.42 0.75
C VAL A 18 -0.56 8.19 -0.70
N MET A 19 -1.38 7.54 -1.53
CA MET A 19 -0.98 7.14 -2.89
C MET A 19 -1.01 8.30 -3.89
N VAL A 20 -1.90 9.29 -3.73
CA VAL A 20 -1.98 10.43 -4.65
C VAL A 20 -0.71 11.29 -4.60
N PRO A 21 -0.17 11.69 -3.43
CA PRO A 21 1.12 12.36 -3.34
C PRO A 21 2.26 11.50 -3.89
N MET A 22 2.16 10.17 -3.75
CA MET A 22 3.19 9.25 -4.22
C MET A 22 3.37 9.29 -5.75
N LEU A 23 2.35 9.67 -6.53
CA LEU A 23 2.47 9.91 -7.98
C LEU A 23 3.43 11.07 -8.32
N PHE A 24 3.58 12.04 -7.41
CA PHE A 24 4.44 13.21 -7.62
C PHE A 24 5.76 13.11 -6.84
N ALA A 25 5.89 12.12 -5.96
CA ALA A 25 7.03 11.95 -5.07
C ALA A 25 8.20 11.16 -5.69
N GLU A 26 8.15 10.79 -6.97
CA GLU A 26 9.22 10.03 -7.65
C GLU A 26 10.61 10.66 -7.41
N LYS A 27 10.76 11.95 -7.73
CA LYS A 27 12.02 12.69 -7.52
C LYS A 27 12.45 12.78 -6.06
N LEU A 28 11.51 12.79 -5.13
CA LEU A 28 11.81 12.80 -3.69
C LEU A 28 12.30 11.43 -3.23
N ILE A 29 11.71 10.35 -3.76
CA ILE A 29 12.11 8.98 -3.46
C ILE A 29 13.51 8.70 -4.02
N GLU A 30 13.82 9.18 -5.23
CA GLU A 30 15.17 9.07 -5.81
C GLU A 30 16.24 9.76 -4.95
N GLN A 31 15.89 10.85 -4.25
CA GLN A 31 16.80 11.58 -3.37
C GLN A 31 17.00 10.91 -2.02
N VAL A 32 15.92 10.37 -1.43
CA VAL A 32 15.94 9.78 -0.07
C VAL A 32 16.36 8.31 -0.10
N LEU A 33 16.13 7.62 -1.22
CA LEU A 33 16.34 6.19 -1.36
C LEU A 33 17.17 5.85 -2.61
N PRO A 34 18.46 6.24 -2.66
CA PRO A 34 19.36 5.83 -3.74
C PRO A 34 19.51 4.29 -3.73
N PRO A 35 19.47 3.59 -4.89
CA PRO A 35 19.65 4.07 -6.26
C PRO A 35 18.39 4.60 -6.97
N VAL A 36 18.60 5.33 -8.07
CA VAL A 36 17.57 5.90 -8.95
C VAL A 36 16.52 4.85 -9.33
N VAL A 37 15.26 5.26 -9.46
CA VAL A 37 14.16 4.41 -9.93
C VAL A 37 14.43 4.04 -11.39
N ASN A 38 15.13 2.92 -11.61
CA ASN A 38 15.55 2.49 -12.95
C ASN A 38 14.38 2.03 -13.85
N HIS A 39 13.18 1.89 -13.29
CA HIS A 39 11.97 1.45 -13.99
C HIS A 39 10.73 2.25 -13.53
N PRO A 40 10.56 3.49 -14.04
CA PRO A 40 9.40 4.32 -13.70
C PRO A 40 8.07 3.64 -14.05
N GLU A 41 8.03 2.77 -15.04
CA GLU A 41 6.85 2.01 -15.45
C GLU A 41 6.30 1.11 -14.32
N PHE A 42 7.17 0.47 -13.54
CA PHE A 42 6.74 -0.35 -12.40
C PHE A 42 6.30 0.51 -11.23
N PHE A 43 6.94 1.67 -11.02
CA PHE A 43 6.56 2.61 -9.96
C PHE A 43 5.16 3.18 -10.22
N TYR A 44 4.96 3.82 -11.38
CA TYR A 44 3.67 4.40 -11.75
C TYR A 44 2.59 3.33 -11.90
N GLY A 45 2.91 2.18 -12.49
CA GLY A 45 1.98 1.06 -12.61
C GLY A 45 1.49 0.57 -11.25
N PHE A 46 2.39 0.42 -10.27
CA PHE A 46 2.04 -0.01 -8.92
C PHE A 46 1.22 1.02 -8.16
N VAL A 47 1.58 2.31 -8.26
CA VAL A 47 0.84 3.41 -7.59
C VAL A 47 -0.57 3.53 -8.18
N ILE A 48 -0.72 3.53 -9.50
CA ILE A 48 -2.02 3.60 -10.18
C ILE A 48 -2.88 2.38 -9.83
N LEU A 49 -2.29 1.17 -9.84
CA LEU A 49 -2.99 -0.05 -9.44
C LEU A 49 -3.52 0.07 -7.99
N ASN A 50 -2.69 0.57 -7.06
CA ASN A 50 -3.11 0.80 -5.68
C ASN A 50 -4.26 1.80 -5.58
N ILE A 51 -4.22 2.91 -6.33
CA ILE A 51 -5.31 3.90 -6.36
C ILE A 51 -6.62 3.24 -6.80
N CYS A 52 -6.60 2.41 -7.84
CA CYS A 52 -7.78 1.66 -8.29
C CYS A 52 -8.35 0.76 -7.17
N TRP A 53 -7.48 0.10 -6.40
CA TRP A 53 -7.92 -0.70 -5.25
C TRP A 53 -8.50 0.16 -4.11
N GLN A 54 -7.96 1.36 -3.85
CA GLN A 54 -8.53 2.26 -2.84
C GLN A 54 -9.94 2.73 -3.23
N VAL A 55 -10.16 3.03 -4.50
CA VAL A 55 -11.49 3.34 -5.02
C VAL A 55 -12.44 2.15 -4.84
N LEU A 56 -11.97 0.93 -5.14
CA LEU A 56 -12.77 -0.29 -4.93
C LEU A 56 -13.15 -0.49 -3.44
N TYR A 57 -12.26 -0.20 -2.48
CA TYR A 57 -12.59 -0.26 -1.05
C TYR A 57 -13.65 0.76 -0.64
N ILE A 58 -13.64 1.97 -1.22
CA ILE A 58 -14.69 2.96 -1.00
C ILE A 58 -16.02 2.45 -1.56
N PHE A 59 -16.03 1.79 -2.71
CA PHE A 59 -17.24 1.16 -3.26
C PHE A 59 -17.74 0.01 -2.39
N LEU A 60 -16.85 -0.89 -1.93
CA LEU A 60 -17.17 -1.97 -1.01
C LEU A 60 -17.77 -1.46 0.30
N SER A 61 -17.33 -0.28 0.77
CA SER A 61 -17.85 0.35 1.98
C SER A 61 -19.32 0.76 1.88
N ARG A 62 -19.86 0.96 0.66
CA ARG A 62 -21.26 1.39 0.50
C ARG A 62 -22.25 0.33 0.97
N ASP A 63 -22.05 -0.93 0.59
CA ASP A 63 -22.91 -2.07 0.94
C ASP A 63 -22.14 -3.34 1.34
N PRO A 64 -21.55 -3.38 2.54
CA PRO A 64 -20.72 -4.51 2.99
C PRO A 64 -21.47 -5.84 3.10
N LEU A 65 -22.80 -5.84 3.20
CA LEU A 65 -23.62 -7.06 3.20
C LEU A 65 -23.66 -7.74 1.83
N ARG A 66 -23.72 -6.96 0.75
CA ARG A 66 -23.80 -7.47 -0.63
C ARG A 66 -22.44 -7.90 -1.16
N PHE A 67 -21.37 -7.27 -0.68
CA PHE A 67 -19.99 -7.52 -1.13
C PHE A 67 -19.19 -8.49 -0.23
N ARG A 68 -19.84 -9.30 0.62
CA ARG A 68 -19.18 -10.37 1.41
C ARG A 68 -18.21 -11.24 0.59
N PRO A 69 -18.53 -11.74 -0.62
CA PRO A 69 -17.57 -12.53 -1.40
C PRO A 69 -16.36 -11.72 -1.86
N MET A 70 -16.48 -10.40 -2.05
CA MET A 70 -15.35 -9.52 -2.39
C MET A 70 -14.47 -9.16 -1.18
N MET A 71 -14.87 -9.48 0.05
CA MET A 71 -14.02 -9.24 1.23
C MET A 71 -12.78 -10.13 1.25
N ILE A 72 -12.86 -11.36 0.75
CA ILE A 72 -11.72 -12.29 0.69
C ILE A 72 -10.62 -11.73 -0.23
N PRO A 73 -10.86 -11.38 -1.50
CA PRO A 73 -9.83 -10.81 -2.36
C PRO A 73 -9.35 -9.43 -1.86
N ALA A 74 -10.24 -8.63 -1.26
CA ALA A 74 -9.86 -7.38 -0.61
C ALA A 74 -8.85 -7.58 0.54
N PHE A 75 -9.05 -8.64 1.34
CA PHE A 75 -8.11 -9.00 2.40
C PHE A 75 -6.75 -9.41 1.82
N PHE A 76 -6.74 -10.27 0.80
CA PHE A 76 -5.50 -10.68 0.13
C PHE A 76 -4.76 -9.50 -0.50
N ALA A 77 -5.48 -8.58 -1.15
CA ALA A 77 -4.89 -7.40 -1.77
C ALA A 77 -4.27 -6.44 -0.74
N LYS A 78 -4.78 -6.39 0.49
CA LYS A 78 -4.21 -5.55 1.56
C LYS A 78 -3.13 -6.26 2.37
N ALA A 79 -3.22 -7.59 2.52
CA ALA A 79 -2.25 -8.41 3.24
C ALA A 79 -0.99 -8.71 2.43
N SER A 80 -1.09 -8.73 1.09
CA SER A 80 0.04 -9.04 0.20
C SER A 80 1.24 -8.11 0.38
N GLY A 81 1.00 -6.81 0.64
CA GLY A 81 2.08 -5.83 0.86
C GLY A 81 2.94 -6.16 2.09
N PRO A 82 2.37 -6.23 3.30
CA PRO A 82 3.10 -6.64 4.50
C PRO A 82 3.74 -8.03 4.38
N VAL A 83 3.05 -9.00 3.78
CA VAL A 83 3.58 -10.35 3.58
C VAL A 83 4.82 -10.32 2.68
N ALA A 84 4.78 -9.55 1.58
CA ALA A 84 5.94 -9.37 0.71
C ALA A 84 7.10 -8.69 1.46
N LEU A 85 6.84 -7.65 2.26
CA LEU A 85 7.89 -6.99 3.06
C LEU A 85 8.52 -7.93 4.09
N ILE A 86 7.72 -8.72 4.81
CA ILE A 86 8.21 -9.74 5.75
C ILE A 86 9.05 -10.77 5.00
N TRP A 87 8.57 -11.26 3.85
CA TRP A 87 9.30 -12.22 3.04
C TRP A 87 10.65 -11.69 2.55
N LEU A 88 10.68 -10.46 2.03
CA LEU A 88 11.91 -9.80 1.58
C LEU A 88 12.88 -9.48 2.73
N TYR A 89 12.36 -9.18 3.92
CA TYR A 89 13.17 -9.01 5.13
C TYR A 89 13.80 -10.35 5.57
N LEU A 90 13.05 -11.45 5.52
CA LEU A 90 13.59 -12.79 5.79
C LEU A 90 14.68 -13.20 4.78
N GLN A 91 14.62 -12.69 3.55
CA GLN A 91 15.66 -12.86 2.54
C GLN A 91 16.87 -11.91 2.73
N GLY A 92 16.87 -11.03 3.74
CA GLY A 92 17.93 -10.05 3.96
C GLY A 92 18.03 -8.96 2.89
N ARG A 93 17.02 -8.80 2.04
CA ARG A 93 17.03 -7.86 0.91
C ARG A 93 16.54 -6.45 1.27
N ILE A 94 15.95 -6.30 2.45
CA ILE A 94 15.35 -5.04 2.91
C ILE A 94 15.83 -4.76 4.34
N SER A 95 16.21 -3.51 4.61
CA SER A 95 16.58 -3.03 5.95
C SER A 95 15.37 -2.99 6.90
N SER A 96 15.60 -3.19 8.19
CA SER A 96 14.58 -3.18 9.25
C SER A 96 13.78 -1.86 9.30
N GLN A 97 14.32 -0.77 8.74
CA GLN A 97 13.62 0.52 8.60
C GLN A 97 12.21 0.39 7.99
N TRP A 98 11.99 -0.57 7.09
CA TRP A 98 10.70 -0.80 6.44
C TRP A 98 9.67 -1.53 7.31
N ILE A 99 10.09 -2.13 8.43
CA ILE A 99 9.23 -2.86 9.38
C ILE A 99 9.05 -2.07 10.68
N THR A 100 10.13 -1.52 11.24
CA THR A 100 10.12 -0.82 12.52
C THR A 100 10.02 0.70 12.40
N GLY A 101 10.18 1.27 11.20
CA GLY A 101 10.11 2.72 10.97
C GLY A 101 11.25 3.51 11.64
N LYS A 102 12.23 2.83 12.24
CA LYS A 102 13.44 3.44 12.78
C LYS A 102 14.56 3.19 11.79
N GLU A 103 15.23 4.27 11.36
CA GLU A 103 16.57 4.17 10.80
C GLU A 103 17.43 3.49 11.86
N THR A 104 17.76 2.21 11.66
CA THR A 104 18.92 1.65 12.31
C THR A 104 20.10 2.37 11.68
N ALA A 105 20.56 3.42 12.35
CA ALA A 105 21.92 3.92 12.18
C ALA A 105 22.83 2.70 12.26
N ASN A 106 23.31 2.24 11.10
CA ASN A 106 24.38 1.27 11.04
C ASN A 106 25.61 1.97 11.62
N SER A 107 25.93 1.63 12.87
CA SER A 107 27.31 1.58 13.36
C SER A 107 27.99 0.32 12.84
#